data_AF-A0A515D3Q5-F1
#
_entry.id   AF-A0A515D3Q5-F1
#
_cell.length_a   1.000
_cell.length_b   1.000
_cell.length_c   1.000
_cell.angle_alpha   90.00
_cell.angle_beta   90.00
_cell.angle_gamma   90.00
#
_symmetry.space_group_name_H-M   'P 1'
#
loop_
_entity.id
_entity.type
_entity.pdbx_description
1 polymer ?
#
loop_
_entity_poly.entity_id
_entity_poly.type
_entity_poly.pdbx_seq_one_letter_code
_entity_poly.pdbx_strand_id
1 'polypeptide(L)' 'MDTRFIQAHREARWALGLTLLYLLAWALAAYLPDSASGITGLPHWFEMACLLVPLLFIGLCWLMVRGIFRDISLEDGDAN' A
#
# COMPACT_ATOMS: atom_id res chain seq x y z
N MET A 1 21.78 -20.46 2.84
CA MET A 1 21.02 -19.27 2.39
C MET A 1 20.25 -18.79 3.59
N ASP A 2 20.64 -17.67 4.19
CA ASP A 2 20.05 -17.21 5.45
C ASP A 2 18.55 -16.94 5.26
N THR A 3 17.74 -17.50 6.14
CA THR A 3 16.27 -17.36 6.17
C THR A 3 15.82 -15.89 6.24
N ARG A 4 16.65 -15.01 6.81
CA ARG A 4 16.47 -13.54 6.83
C ARG A 4 16.34 -12.92 5.44
N PHE A 5 17.14 -13.35 4.46
CA PHE A 5 17.10 -12.79 3.10
C PHE A 5 15.85 -13.24 2.34
N ILE A 6 15.40 -14.48 2.58
CA ILE A 6 14.18 -15.02 1.96
C ILE A 6 12.94 -14.32 2.51
N GLN A 7 12.93 -13.96 3.80
CA GLN A 7 11.86 -13.17 4.41
C GLN A 7 11.85 -11.73 3.89
N ALA A 8 12.99 -11.03 3.92
CA ALA A 8 13.09 -9.67 3.43
C ALA A 8 12.68 -9.56 1.94
N HIS A 9 13.08 -10.52 1.11
CA HIS A 9 12.67 -10.56 -0.30
C HIS A 9 11.17 -10.86 -0.50
N ARG A 10 10.53 -11.57 0.44
CA ARG A 10 9.07 -11.77 0.41
C ARG A 10 8.35 -10.47 0.79
N GLU A 11 8.76 -9.82 1.86
CA GLU A 11 8.18 -8.55 2.32
C GLU A 11 8.35 -7.43 1.29
N ALA A 12 9.53 -7.32 0.67
CA ALA A 12 9.80 -6.35 -0.39
C ALA A 12 8.88 -6.54 -1.61
N ARG A 13 8.59 -7.79 -2.01
CA ARG A 13 7.65 -8.06 -3.12
C ARG A 13 6.23 -7.65 -2.79
N TRP A 14 5.81 -7.82 -1.53
CA TRP A 14 4.49 -7.36 -1.09
C TRP A 14 4.39 -5.84 -1.03
N ALA A 15 5.43 -5.16 -0.56
CA ALA A 15 5.51 -3.71 -0.59
C ALA A 15 5.49 -3.15 -2.02
N LEU A 16 6.23 -3.78 -2.95
CA LEU A 16 6.18 -3.43 -4.37
C LEU A 16 4.80 -3.69 -4.99
N GLY A 17 4.15 -4.80 -4.65
CA GLY A 17 2.78 -5.07 -5.09
C GLY A 17 1.81 -4.00 -4.58
N LEU A 18 1.99 -3.55 -3.34
CA LEU A 18 1.16 -2.52 -2.72
C LEU A 18 1.29 -1.17 -3.42
N THR A 19 2.51 -0.75 -3.75
CA THR A 19 2.75 0.52 -4.45
C THR A 19 2.22 0.49 -5.88
N LEU A 20 2.37 -0.64 -6.59
CA LEU A 20 1.79 -0.81 -7.93
C LEU A 20 0.26 -0.78 -7.90
N LEU A 21 -0.36 -1.46 -6.93
CA LEU A 21 -1.81 -1.43 -6.75
C LEU A 21 -2.31 -0.03 -6.40
N TYR A 22 -1.58 0.69 -5.55
CA TYR A 22 -1.87 2.09 -5.24
C TYR A 22 -1.81 2.99 -6.47
N LEU A 23 -0.75 2.88 -7.28
CA LEU A 23 -0.61 3.64 -8.52
C LEU A 23 -1.73 3.33 -9.51
N LEU A 24 -2.12 2.06 -9.62
CA LEU A 24 -3.22 1.63 -10.48
C LEU A 24 -4.56 2.18 -9.98
N ALA A 25 -4.84 2.10 -8.68
CA ALA A 25 -6.04 2.67 -8.07
C ALA A 25 -6.09 4.19 -8.23
N TRP A 26 -4.96 4.87 -8.08
CA TRP A 26 -4.84 6.32 -8.31
C TRP A 26 -5.10 6.68 -9.77
N ALA A 27 -4.51 5.95 -10.72
CA ALA A 27 -4.75 6.16 -12.15
C ALA A 27 -6.22 5.92 -12.52
N LEU A 28 -6.84 4.85 -12.01
CA LEU A 28 -8.26 4.61 -12.20
C LEU A 28 -9.09 5.74 -11.60
N ALA A 29 -8.82 6.15 -10.36
CA ALA A 29 -9.54 7.26 -9.72
C ALA A 29 -9.35 8.61 -10.40
N ALA A 30 -8.27 8.81 -11.15
CA ALA A 30 -8.03 10.04 -11.91
C ALA A 30 -8.67 10.03 -13.30
N TYR A 31 -8.68 8.88 -13.99
CA TYR A 31 -9.05 8.81 -15.42
C TYR A 31 -10.41 8.17 -15.72
N LEU A 32 -10.96 7.33 -14.84
CA LEU A 32 -12.30 6.76 -15.00
C LEU A 32 -13.47 7.72 -14.68
N PRO A 33 -13.36 8.68 -13.74
CA PRO A 33 -14.51 9.49 -13.36
C PRO A 33 -14.78 10.59 -14.38
N ASP A 34 -16.04 10.70 -14.76
CA ASP A 34 -16.53 11.83 -15.53
C ASP A 34 -16.38 13.13 -14.71
N SER A 35 -16.26 14.28 -15.39
CA SER A 35 -16.12 15.61 -14.79
C SER A 35 -17.39 16.11 -14.08
N ALA A 36 -18.20 15.20 -13.57
CA ALA A 36 -19.36 15.51 -12.75
C ALA A 36 -18.94 16.23 -11.47
N SER A 37 -19.79 17.14 -11.02
CA SER A 37 -19.62 17.81 -9.74
C SER A 37 -19.73 16.77 -8.61
N GLY A 38 -18.68 16.66 -7.80
CA GLY A 38 -18.64 15.86 -6.60
C GLY A 38 -19.51 16.44 -5.49
N ILE A 39 -19.61 15.71 -4.38
CA ILE A 39 -20.53 16.00 -3.27
C ILE A 39 -20.16 17.33 -2.58
N THR A 40 -18.88 17.71 -2.63
CA THR A 40 -18.35 18.97 -2.06
C THR A 40 -18.37 20.14 -3.05
N GLY A 41 -18.85 19.93 -4.28
CA GLY A 41 -18.83 20.92 -5.37
C GLY A 41 -17.51 20.98 -6.15
N LEU A 42 -16.52 20.15 -5.77
CA LEU A 42 -15.27 19.95 -6.49
C LEU A 42 -15.42 18.84 -7.55
N PRO A 43 -14.57 18.78 -8.58
CA PRO A 43 -14.62 17.71 -9.57
C PRO A 43 -14.51 16.31 -8.94
N HIS A 44 -15.36 15.37 -9.36
CA HIS A 44 -15.47 14.04 -8.73
C HIS A 44 -14.15 13.23 -8.72
N TRP A 45 -13.36 13.31 -9.78
CA TRP A 45 -12.01 12.73 -9.84
C TRP A 45 -11.06 13.24 -8.75
N PHE A 46 -11.19 14.49 -8.32
CA PHE A 46 -10.38 15.07 -7.25
C PHE A 46 -10.76 14.48 -5.88
N GLU A 47 -12.06 14.35 -5.60
CA GLU A 47 -12.53 13.74 -4.35
C GLU A 47 -12.07 12.29 -4.24
N MET A 48 -12.15 11.53 -5.32
CA MET A 48 -11.70 10.13 -5.31
C MET A 48 -10.19 9.99 -5.25
N ALA A 49 -9.43 10.82 -5.97
CA ALA A 49 -7.97 10.79 -5.91
C ALA A 49 -7.41 11.29 -4.56
N CYS A 50 -8.05 12.27 -3.91
CA CYS A 50 -7.53 12.89 -2.69
C CYS A 50 -8.12 12.33 -1.39
N LEU A 51 -9.32 11.74 -1.40
CA LEU A 51 -9.94 11.17 -0.19
C LEU A 51 -9.98 9.64 -0.24
N LEU A 52 -10.54 9.07 -1.31
CA LEU A 52 -10.75 7.63 -1.42
C LEU A 52 -9.43 6.87 -1.56
N VAL A 53 -8.54 7.32 -2.45
CA VAL A 53 -7.27 6.64 -2.75
C VAL A 53 -6.31 6.63 -1.55
N PRO A 54 -6.08 7.74 -0.80
CA PRO A 54 -5.27 7.71 0.40
C PRO A 54 -5.88 6.86 1.52
N LEU A 55 -7.21 6.91 1.69
CA LEU A 55 -7.90 6.08 2.69
C LEU A 55 -7.75 4.59 2.37
N LEU A 56 -7.92 4.22 1.09
CA LEU A 56 -7.68 2.87 0.60
C LEU A 56 -6.22 2.46 0.86
N PHE A 57 -5.25 3.33 0.55
CA PHE A 57 -3.83 3.06 0.80
C PHE A 57 -3.53 2.80 2.27
N ILE A 58 -4.10 3.60 3.18
CA ILE A 58 -3.92 3.40 4.63
C ILE A 58 -4.47 2.03 5.06
N GLY A 59 -5.67 1.67 4.61
CA GLY A 59 -6.27 0.35 4.91
C GLY A 59 -5.45 -0.81 4.36
N LEU A 60 -4.91 -0.66 3.16
CA LEU A 60 -4.05 -1.64 2.50
C LEU A 60 -2.70 -1.79 3.20
N CYS A 61 -2.06 -0.68 3.58
CA CYS A 61 -0.85 -0.67 4.41
C CYS A 61 -1.10 -1.36 5.76
N TRP A 62 -2.23 -1.07 6.40
CA TRP A 62 -2.61 -1.70 7.67
C TRP A 62 -2.78 -3.20 7.54
N LEU A 63 -3.47 -3.66 6.48
CA LEU A 63 -3.64 -5.10 6.21
C LEU A 63 -2.30 -5.77 5.90
N MET A 64 -1.42 -5.10 5.15
CA MET A 64 -0.07 -5.59 4.87
C MET A 64 0.73 -5.76 6.17
N VAL A 65 0.74 -4.74 7.05
CA VAL A 65 1.41 -4.81 8.36
C VAL A 65 0.85 -5.95 9.20
N ARG A 66 -0.47 -6.10 9.26
CA ARG A 66 -1.11 -7.12 10.11
C ARG A 66 -1.01 -8.55 9.56
N GLY A 67 -0.96 -8.70 8.24
CA GLY A 67 -1.00 -10.01 7.58
C GLY A 67 0.37 -10.56 7.15
N ILE A 68 1.32 -9.68 6.83
CA ILE A 68 2.57 -10.07 6.16
C ILE A 68 3.79 -9.87 7.04
N PHE A 69 3.81 -8.80 7.84
CA PHE A 69 4.91 -8.59 8.77
C PHE A 69 4.76 -9.57 9.94
N ARG A 70 5.64 -10.57 9.95
CA ARG A 70 5.90 -11.38 11.14
C ARG A 70 7.06 -10.75 11.88
N ASP A 71 6.97 -10.76 13.21
CA ASP A 71 8.04 -10.31 14.09
C ASP A 71 9.32 -11.07 13.74
N ILE A 72 10.33 -10.35 13.24
CA ILE A 72 11.65 -10.90 13.01
C ILE A 72 12.40 -10.71 14.33
N SER A 73 12.71 -11.81 15.00
CA SER A 73 13.56 -11.75 16.19
C SER A 73 14.95 -11.32 15.73
N LEU A 74 15.31 -10.07 16.03
CA LEU A 74 16.66 -9.50 15.83
C LEU A 74 17.60 -10.02 16.93
N GLU A 75 17.59 -11.32 17.21
CA GLU A 75 18.49 -11.89 18.20
C GLU A 75 19.84 -12.15 17.53
N ASP A 76 20.78 -11.22 17.72
CA ASP A 76 22.22 -11.41 17.50
C ASP A 76 22.74 -12.42 18.54
N GLY A 77 22.43 -13.69 18.31
CA GLY A 77 22.78 -14.81 19.18
C GLY A 77 24.14 -15.45 18.93
N ASP A 78 25.13 -14.75 18.37
CA ASP A 78 26.49 -15.29 18.21
C ASP A 78 27.56 -14.17 18.20
N ALA A 79 27.62 -13.43 19.31
CA ALA A 79 28.85 -12.77 19.75
C ALA A 79 29.44 -13.58 20.92
N ASN A 80 29.96 -14.77 20.63
CA ASN A 80 30.84 -15.53 21.52
C ASN A 80 32.04 -16.05 20.75
#